data_AF-A0A4Y2LKD5-F1
#
_entry.id   AF-A0A4Y2LKD5-F1
#
_cell.length_a   1.000
_cell.length_b   1.000
_cell.length_c   1.000
_cell.angle_alpha   90.00
_cell.angle_beta   90.00
_cell.angle_gamma   90.00
#
_symmetry.space_group_name_H-M   'P 1'
#
loop_
_entity.id
_entity.type
_entity.pdbx_description
1 polymer ?
#
loop_
_entity_poly.entity_id
_entity_poly.type
_entity_poly.pdbx_seq_one_letter_code
_entity_poly.pdbx_strand_id
1 'polypeptide(L)'
;HLPVTLALDTGRFPINSPEHFSTNWENFRHILKFKPLPACKITSDDDVENAVHGSLKEALTESSTQKFKDPPEKLPLEIRDKIHLRNYLRRQWQRTRDPEYRREFYKIKDEVANETKQHLLQKRAQQIESLTPEARTLWRRSQLLRKPFTPIPPLRDETGDPAFAPIEKEEIIADSLRKQFEPNTDPIFDNPILSGKVKEAV
;
A
#
# COMPACT_ATOMS: atom_id res chain seq x y z
N HIS A 1 0.03 -33.43 45.24
CA HIS A 1 0.89 -32.33 44.78
C HIS A 1 0.01 -31.13 44.47
N LEU A 2 0.20 -30.01 45.18
CA LEU A 2 -0.51 -28.77 44.90
C LEU A 2 0.26 -27.96 43.85
N PRO A 3 -0.42 -27.34 42.87
CA PRO A 3 0.25 -26.55 41.84
C PRO A 3 0.78 -25.24 42.41
N VAL A 4 2.05 -24.95 42.13
CA VAL A 4 2.69 -23.66 42.43
C VAL A 4 2.27 -22.65 41.38
N THR A 5 1.60 -21.58 41.81
CA THR A 5 1.21 -20.47 40.94
C THR A 5 2.33 -19.42 40.96
N LEU A 6 3.00 -19.22 39.83
CA LEU A 6 4.02 -18.18 39.67
C LEU A 6 3.34 -16.93 39.09
N ALA A 7 3.33 -15.83 39.86
CA ALA A 7 2.94 -14.52 39.38
C ALA A 7 4.19 -13.72 39.04
N LEU A 8 4.40 -13.44 37.75
CA LEU A 8 5.47 -12.55 37.29
C LEU A 8 4.90 -11.13 37.23
N ASP A 9 5.39 -10.27 38.13
CA ASP A 9 5.13 -8.83 38.06
C ASP A 9 6.05 -8.20 37.02
N THR A 10 5.61 -8.23 35.76
CA THR A 10 6.23 -7.39 34.72
C THR A 10 5.63 -6.00 34.86
N GLY A 11 6.33 -5.12 35.57
CA GLY A 11 6.00 -3.70 35.64
C GLY A 11 5.70 -3.11 34.27
N ARG A 12 4.88 -2.05 34.25
CA ARG A 12 4.40 -1.40 33.03
C ARG A 12 5.52 -0.55 32.42
N PHE A 13 6.36 -1.15 31.59
CA PHE A 13 7.35 -0.39 30.82
C PHE A 13 6.66 0.34 29.66
N PRO A 14 6.92 1.64 29.45
CA PRO A 14 6.49 2.30 28.23
C PRO A 14 7.17 1.60 27.04
N ILE A 15 6.36 1.05 26.12
CA ILE A 15 6.86 0.56 24.84
C ILE A 15 7.18 1.81 24.02
N ASN A 16 8.39 2.33 24.16
CA ASN A 16 8.90 3.37 23.30
C ASN A 16 9.08 2.75 21.91
N SER A 17 8.13 3.01 21.00
CA SER A 17 8.35 2.74 19.58
C SER A 17 9.62 3.48 19.14
N PRO A 18 10.51 2.86 18.35
CA PRO A 18 11.75 3.49 17.95
C PRO A 18 11.44 4.83 17.28
N GLU A 19 12.01 5.91 17.82
CA GLU A 19 11.86 7.24 17.28
C GLU A 19 12.45 7.24 15.87
N HIS A 20 11.59 7.37 14.86
CA HIS A 20 12.04 7.44 13.48
C HIS A 20 12.52 8.86 13.21
N PHE A 21 13.84 9.07 13.30
CA PHE A 21 14.47 10.31 12.88
C PHE A 21 14.63 10.35 11.37
N SER A 22 14.47 11.54 10.80
CA SER A 22 14.86 11.81 9.42
C SER A 22 15.86 12.93 9.38
N THR A 23 17.08 12.59 9.02
CA THR A 23 18.17 13.55 8.87
C THR A 23 18.14 14.17 7.48
N ASN A 24 18.11 15.50 7.41
CA ASN A 24 18.38 16.22 6.17
C ASN A 24 19.90 16.30 5.97
N TRP A 25 20.46 15.40 5.17
CA TRP A 25 21.90 15.30 4.93
C TRP A 25 22.50 16.54 4.24
N GLU A 26 21.72 17.29 3.46
CA GLU A 26 22.20 18.55 2.87
C GLU A 26 22.34 19.63 3.93
N ASN A 27 21.34 19.74 4.82
CA ASN A 27 21.42 20.67 5.94
C ASN A 27 22.53 20.29 6.93
N PHE A 28 22.70 18.99 7.21
CA PHE A 28 23.81 18.49 8.02
C PHE A 28 25.17 18.93 7.46
N ARG A 29 25.39 18.75 6.15
CA ARG A 29 26.62 19.20 5.48
C ARG A 29 26.78 20.71 5.52
N HIS A 30 25.68 21.46 5.40
CA HIS A 30 25.69 22.91 5.51
C HIS A 30 26.12 23.35 6.93
N ILE A 31 25.54 22.76 7.97
CA ILE A 31 25.88 23.05 9.36
C ILE A 31 27.36 22.77 9.62
N LEU A 32 27.88 21.61 9.18
CA LEU A 32 29.31 21.30 9.35
C LEU A 32 30.26 22.24 8.61
N LYS A 33 29.84 22.79 7.47
CA LYS A 33 30.66 23.71 6.68
C LYS A 33 30.74 25.11 7.29
N PHE A 34 29.66 25.58 7.93
CA PHE A 34 29.53 26.96 8.36
C PHE A 34 29.54 27.16 9.87
N LYS A 35 29.35 26.10 10.66
CA LYS A 35 29.37 26.17 12.12
C LYS A 35 30.80 25.96 12.62
N PRO A 36 31.44 26.99 13.20
CA PRO A 36 32.77 26.81 13.78
C PRO A 36 32.70 25.88 14.99
N LEU A 37 33.78 25.15 15.23
CA LEU A 37 33.91 24.35 16.46
C LEU A 37 33.84 25.28 17.68
N PRO A 38 33.20 24.83 18.78
CA PRO A 38 33.17 25.61 20.00
C PRO A 38 34.60 25.86 20.51
N ALA A 39 34.83 27.02 21.12
CA ALA A 39 36.13 27.34 21.70
C ALA A 39 36.41 26.43 22.91
N CYS A 40 37.15 25.35 22.69
CA CYS A 40 37.56 24.40 23.72
C CYS A 40 39.04 24.59 24.08
N LYS A 41 39.35 24.49 25.37
CA LYS A 41 40.74 24.50 25.85
C LYS A 41 41.33 23.12 25.60
N ILE A 42 42.13 23.01 24.55
CA ILE A 42 42.75 21.75 24.14
C ILE A 42 43.93 21.49 25.08
N THR A 43 43.71 20.65 26.10
CA THR A 43 44.75 20.31 27.08
C THR A 43 45.13 18.83 26.97
N SER A 44 44.20 18.00 26.47
CA SER A 44 44.35 16.56 26.20
C SER A 44 43.75 16.17 24.84
N ASP A 45 44.16 15.03 24.30
CA ASP A 45 43.60 14.45 23.06
C ASP A 45 42.10 14.12 23.23
N ASP A 46 41.71 13.64 24.43
CA ASP A 46 40.32 13.41 24.81
C ASP A 46 39.46 14.68 24.69
N ASP A 47 40.03 15.87 24.91
CA ASP A 47 39.29 17.13 24.81
C ASP A 47 38.93 17.43 23.34
N VAL A 48 39.80 17.03 22.41
CA VAL A 48 39.60 17.18 20.96
C VAL A 48 38.50 16.23 20.49
N GLU A 49 38.60 14.94 20.87
CA GLU A 49 37.60 13.94 20.49
C GLU A 49 36.20 14.30 21.01
N ASN A 50 36.12 14.76 22.27
CA ASN A 50 34.86 15.17 22.87
C ASN A 50 34.26 16.40 22.20
N ALA A 51 35.08 17.39 21.81
CA ALA A 51 34.61 18.57 21.09
C ALA A 51 34.08 18.23 19.69
N VAL A 52 34.80 17.36 18.96
CA VAL A 52 34.37 16.89 17.63
C VAL A 52 33.09 16.07 17.75
N HIS A 53 33.03 15.11 18.67
CA HIS A 53 31.85 14.29 18.90
C HIS A 53 30.63 15.11 19.32
N GLY A 54 30.83 16.11 20.19
CA GLY A 54 29.80 17.06 20.60
C GLY A 54 29.24 17.83 19.41
N SER A 55 30.12 18.41 18.57
CA SER A 55 29.71 19.18 17.39
C SER A 55 28.99 18.33 16.34
N LEU A 56 29.41 17.07 16.14
CA LEU A 56 28.76 16.13 15.23
C LEU A 56 27.37 15.74 15.74
N LYS A 57 27.23 15.47 17.05
CA LYS A 57 25.94 15.19 17.67
C LYS A 57 25.00 16.38 17.58
N GLU A 58 25.50 17.58 17.84
CA GLU A 58 24.72 18.82 17.77
C GLU A 58 24.23 19.07 16.33
N ALA A 59 25.13 19.00 15.35
CA ALA A 59 24.77 19.12 13.93
C ALA A 59 23.79 18.02 13.49
N LEU A 60 23.92 16.81 14.01
CA LEU A 60 23.00 15.70 13.73
C LEU A 60 21.62 15.95 14.33
N THR A 61 21.53 16.49 15.55
CA THR A 61 20.25 16.86 16.18
C THR A 61 19.58 18.03 15.49
N GLU A 62 20.34 19.05 15.07
CA GLU A 62 19.81 20.22 14.35
C GLU A 62 19.32 19.88 12.94
N SER A 63 20.00 18.95 12.26
CA SER A 63 19.62 18.49 10.92
C SER A 63 18.60 17.35 10.92
N SER A 64 18.34 16.73 12.08
CA SER A 64 17.34 15.67 12.22
C SER A 64 16.01 16.23 12.67
N THR A 65 14.96 15.79 11.99
CA THR A 65 13.58 16.06 12.40
C THR A 65 12.94 14.76 12.86
N GLN A 66 12.26 14.80 14.00
CA GLN A 66 11.48 13.66 14.47
C GLN A 66 10.29 13.48 13.54
N LYS A 67 10.22 12.34 12.84
CA LYS A 67 9.05 12.02 12.02
C LYS A 67 7.97 11.48 12.92
N PHE A 68 7.13 12.37 13.43
CA PHE A 68 5.81 11.97 13.89
C PHE A 68 5.00 11.62 12.65
N LYS A 69 4.79 10.32 12.41
CA LYS A 69 3.67 9.92 11.56
C LYS A 69 2.43 10.14 12.41
N ASP A 70 1.53 10.99 11.94
CA ASP A 70 0.20 11.05 12.54
C ASP A 70 -0.35 9.62 12.60
N PRO A 71 -0.85 9.17 13.77
CA PRO A 71 -1.46 7.86 13.86
C PRO A 71 -2.51 7.74 12.77
N PRO A 72 -2.61 6.57 12.10
CA PRO A 72 -3.66 6.37 11.11
C PRO A 72 -5.00 6.67 11.76
N GLU A 73 -5.83 7.41 11.03
CA GLU A 73 -7.13 7.83 11.54
C GLU A 73 -7.94 6.60 11.95
N LYS A 74 -8.41 6.62 13.20
CA LYS A 74 -9.10 5.49 13.79
C LYS A 74 -10.52 5.42 13.24
N LEU A 75 -11.00 4.20 12.97
CA LEU A 75 -12.40 3.96 12.65
C LEU A 75 -13.31 4.41 13.81
N PRO A 76 -14.58 4.74 13.51
CA PRO A 76 -15.60 4.99 14.54
C PRO A 76 -15.64 3.90 15.61
N LEU A 77 -15.96 4.29 16.84
CA LEU A 77 -15.98 3.37 17.99
C LEU A 77 -16.91 2.18 17.74
N GLU A 78 -18.08 2.42 17.17
CA GLU A 78 -19.08 1.39 16.85
C GLU A 78 -18.50 0.26 15.97
N ILE A 79 -17.80 0.63 14.89
CA ILE A 79 -17.17 -0.34 13.97
C ILE A 79 -16.05 -1.09 14.69
N ARG A 80 -15.29 -0.40 15.56
CA ARG A 80 -14.22 -1.01 16.34
C ARG A 80 -14.77 -2.02 17.35
N ASP A 81 -15.87 -1.71 18.01
CA ASP A 81 -16.51 -2.61 18.97
C ASP A 81 -17.03 -3.87 18.26
N LYS A 82 -17.62 -3.74 17.07
CA LYS A 82 -17.98 -4.89 16.22
C LYS A 82 -16.77 -5.69 15.75
N ILE A 83 -15.65 -5.05 15.44
CA ILE A 83 -14.37 -5.73 15.15
C ILE A 83 -13.90 -6.55 16.36
N HIS A 84 -13.99 -6.00 17.57
CA HIS A 84 -13.65 -6.70 18.80
C HIS A 84 -14.56 -7.90 19.03
N LEU A 85 -15.88 -7.75 18.85
CA LEU A 85 -16.86 -8.82 18.93
C LEU A 85 -16.59 -9.92 17.90
N ARG A 86 -16.39 -9.57 16.63
CA ARG A 86 -16.03 -10.50 15.56
C ARG A 86 -14.78 -11.31 15.93
N ASN A 87 -13.74 -10.65 16.44
CA ASN A 87 -12.50 -11.33 16.85
C ASN A 87 -12.71 -12.23 18.06
N TYR A 88 -13.59 -11.86 18.99
CA TYR A 88 -14.01 -12.71 20.10
C TYR A 88 -14.74 -13.97 19.59
N LEU A 89 -15.74 -13.82 18.71
CA LEU A 89 -16.50 -14.93 18.13
C LEU A 89 -15.59 -15.90 17.37
N ARG A 90 -14.64 -15.38 16.58
CA ARG A 90 -13.62 -16.20 15.90
C ARG A 90 -12.81 -17.04 16.89
N ARG A 91 -12.37 -16.44 18.00
CA ARG A 91 -11.61 -17.15 19.05
C ARG A 91 -12.46 -18.24 19.70
N GLN A 92 -13.74 -17.96 19.98
CA GLN A 92 -14.65 -18.96 20.55
C GLN A 92 -14.90 -20.12 19.59
N TRP A 93 -15.17 -19.83 18.32
CA TRP A 93 -15.35 -20.85 17.29
C TRP A 93 -14.10 -21.74 17.14
N GLN A 94 -12.89 -21.16 17.12
CA GLN A 94 -11.66 -21.93 16.99
C GLN A 94 -11.43 -22.90 18.16
N ARG A 95 -11.84 -22.52 19.37
CA ARG A 95 -11.70 -23.33 20.60
C ARG A 95 -12.77 -24.41 20.74
N THR A 96 -14.02 -24.02 20.55
CA THR A 96 -15.18 -24.90 20.80
C THR A 96 -15.60 -25.71 19.59
N ARG A 97 -15.24 -25.25 18.38
CA ARG A 97 -15.72 -25.76 17.08
C ARG A 97 -17.25 -25.73 16.94
N ASP A 98 -17.94 -24.95 17.77
CA ASP A 98 -19.39 -24.79 17.72
C ASP A 98 -19.82 -24.00 16.47
N PRO A 99 -20.78 -24.51 15.67
CA PRO A 99 -21.30 -23.84 14.48
C PRO A 99 -22.03 -22.52 14.76
N GLU A 100 -22.59 -22.30 15.96
CA GLU A 100 -23.30 -21.05 16.26
C GLU A 100 -22.34 -19.86 16.34
N TYR A 101 -21.17 -20.03 16.96
CA TYR A 101 -20.12 -19.00 16.92
C TYR A 101 -19.61 -18.74 15.51
N ARG A 102 -19.60 -19.76 14.63
CA ARG A 102 -19.25 -19.57 13.21
C ARG A 102 -20.30 -18.71 12.51
N ARG A 103 -21.59 -19.02 12.70
CA ARG A 103 -22.70 -18.30 12.09
C ARG A 103 -22.67 -16.82 12.47
N GLU A 104 -22.59 -16.54 13.77
CA GLU A 104 -22.51 -15.17 14.29
C GLU A 104 -21.23 -14.44 13.83
N PHE A 105 -20.08 -15.13 13.78
CA PHE A 105 -18.86 -14.56 13.24
C PHE A 105 -19.04 -14.07 11.80
N TYR A 106 -19.64 -14.87 10.92
CA TYR A 106 -19.83 -14.47 9.52
C TYR A 106 -20.81 -13.30 9.39
N LYS A 107 -21.89 -13.30 10.18
CA LYS A 107 -22.84 -12.18 10.26
C LYS A 107 -22.14 -10.87 10.64
N ILE A 108 -21.42 -10.85 11.77
CA ILE A 108 -20.72 -9.63 12.22
C ILE A 108 -19.58 -9.26 11.24
N LYS A 109 -18.92 -10.23 10.61
CA LYS A 109 -17.87 -9.97 9.61
C LYS A 109 -18.44 -9.21 8.41
N ASP A 110 -19.62 -9.61 7.91
CA ASP A 110 -20.27 -8.92 6.78
C ASP A 110 -20.82 -7.55 7.19
N GLU A 111 -21.39 -7.41 8.41
CA GLU A 111 -21.79 -6.11 8.96
C GLU A 111 -20.62 -5.13 9.04
N VAL A 112 -19.47 -5.55 9.62
CA VAL A 112 -18.26 -4.71 9.72
C VAL A 112 -17.78 -4.28 8.33
N ALA A 113 -17.82 -5.18 7.34
CA ALA A 113 -17.41 -4.85 5.98
C ALA A 113 -18.33 -3.79 5.36
N ASN A 114 -19.63 -3.94 5.52
CA ASN A 114 -20.63 -2.99 5.01
C ASN A 114 -20.53 -1.63 5.70
N GLU A 115 -20.45 -1.58 7.02
CA GLU A 115 -20.34 -0.33 7.78
C GLU A 115 -19.03 0.40 7.50
N THR A 116 -17.91 -0.33 7.41
CA THR A 116 -16.62 0.26 7.04
C THR A 116 -16.69 0.86 5.64
N LYS A 117 -17.30 0.15 4.68
CA LYS A 117 -17.50 0.66 3.32
C LYS A 117 -18.36 1.93 3.33
N GLN A 118 -19.49 1.92 4.03
CA GLN A 118 -20.38 3.09 4.12
C GLN A 118 -19.68 4.29 4.76
N HIS A 119 -18.96 4.09 5.86
CA HIS A 119 -18.19 5.14 6.52
C HIS A 119 -17.14 5.75 5.59
N LEU A 120 -16.38 4.92 4.86
CA LEU A 120 -15.38 5.40 3.89
C LEU A 120 -16.02 6.14 2.72
N LEU A 121 -17.20 5.71 2.25
CA LEU A 121 -17.95 6.41 1.20
C LEU A 121 -18.45 7.76 1.68
N GLN A 122 -19.04 7.84 2.87
CA GLN A 122 -19.51 9.10 3.47
C GLN A 122 -18.37 10.08 3.65
N LYS A 123 -17.24 9.61 4.21
CA LYS A 123 -16.04 10.43 4.37
C LYS A 123 -15.53 10.94 3.02
N ARG A 124 -15.55 10.09 1.99
CA ARG A 124 -15.18 10.50 0.63
C ARG A 124 -16.16 11.53 0.06
N ALA A 125 -17.46 11.40 0.31
CA ALA A 125 -18.47 12.37 -0.11
C ALA A 125 -18.24 13.73 0.57
N GLN A 126 -18.05 13.76 1.88
CA GLN A 126 -17.71 14.99 2.63
C GLN A 126 -16.41 15.63 2.11
N GLN A 127 -15.40 14.82 1.78
CA GLN A 127 -14.18 15.32 1.17
C GLN A 127 -14.45 15.97 -0.18
N ILE A 128 -15.31 15.40 -1.02
CA ILE A 128 -15.69 15.97 -2.33
C ILE A 128 -16.47 17.28 -2.13
N GLU A 129 -17.43 17.31 -1.20
CA GLU A 129 -18.21 18.52 -0.87
C GLU A 129 -17.33 19.66 -0.35
N SER A 130 -16.26 19.34 0.39
CA SER A 130 -15.30 20.34 0.87
C SER A 130 -14.38 20.92 -0.21
N LEU A 131 -14.38 20.38 -1.43
CA LEU A 131 -13.53 20.89 -2.52
C LEU A 131 -14.12 22.17 -3.10
N THR A 132 -13.31 23.22 -3.13
CA THR A 132 -13.66 24.47 -3.81
C THR A 132 -13.04 24.51 -5.22
N PRO A 133 -13.74 25.09 -6.22
CA PRO A 133 -13.28 25.12 -7.61
C PRO A 133 -12.03 25.97 -7.84
N GLU A 134 -11.79 26.97 -7.00
CA GLU A 134 -10.60 27.83 -7.07
C GLU A 134 -9.36 27.18 -6.43
N ALA A 135 -9.55 26.14 -5.60
CA ALA A 135 -8.44 25.53 -4.89
C ALA A 135 -7.67 24.54 -5.77
N ARG A 136 -6.33 24.63 -5.70
CA ARG A 136 -5.38 23.67 -6.31
C ARG A 136 -5.63 22.21 -5.85
N THR A 137 -6.37 22.02 -4.76
CA THR A 137 -6.79 20.72 -4.24
C THR A 137 -7.70 19.97 -5.21
N LEU A 138 -8.64 20.65 -5.89
CA LEU A 138 -9.52 20.02 -6.87
C LEU A 138 -8.73 19.46 -8.05
N TRP A 139 -7.79 20.23 -8.60
CA TRP A 139 -6.90 19.77 -9.68
C TRP A 139 -6.10 18.53 -9.28
N ARG A 140 -5.49 18.52 -8.09
CA ARG A 140 -4.75 17.34 -7.61
C ARG A 140 -5.64 16.11 -7.49
N ARG A 141 -6.87 16.29 -6.98
CA ARG A 141 -7.85 15.19 -6.84
C ARG A 141 -8.34 14.69 -8.19
N SER A 142 -8.64 15.56 -9.14
CA SER A 142 -9.07 15.18 -10.49
C SER A 142 -7.94 14.47 -11.25
N GLN A 143 -6.69 14.87 -11.04
CA GLN A 143 -5.53 14.21 -11.63
C GLN A 143 -5.38 12.75 -11.17
N LEU A 144 -5.76 12.41 -9.92
CA LEU A 144 -5.78 11.02 -9.43
C LEU A 144 -6.88 10.16 -10.06
N LEU A 145 -7.95 10.76 -10.59
CA LEU A 145 -9.01 10.07 -11.30
C LEU A 145 -8.66 9.81 -12.76
N ARG A 146 -7.69 10.54 -13.31
CA ARG A 146 -7.20 10.30 -14.65
C ARG A 146 -6.48 8.96 -14.66
N LYS A 147 -6.86 8.08 -15.59
CA LYS A 147 -6.10 6.87 -15.85
C LYS A 147 -4.66 7.27 -16.19
N PRO A 148 -3.65 6.69 -15.54
CA PRO A 148 -2.27 6.92 -15.96
C PRO A 148 -2.16 6.48 -17.41
N PHE A 149 -1.52 7.30 -18.24
CA PHE A 149 -1.25 6.92 -19.61
C PHE A 149 -0.34 5.69 -19.60
N THR A 150 -0.85 4.57 -20.09
CA THR A 150 -0.04 3.40 -20.38
C THR A 150 0.47 3.55 -21.80
N PRO A 151 1.79 3.72 -22.01
CA PRO A 151 2.33 3.78 -23.36
C PRO A 151 1.98 2.48 -24.08
N ILE A 152 1.38 2.61 -25.27
CA ILE A 152 1.11 1.47 -26.12
C ILE A 152 2.48 0.94 -26.56
N PRO A 153 2.83 -0.33 -26.29
CA PRO A 153 4.10 -0.89 -26.73
C PRO A 153 4.16 -0.88 -28.27
N PRO A 154 5.36 -0.74 -28.86
CA PRO A 154 5.51 -0.80 -30.31
C PRO A 154 5.05 -2.17 -30.83
N LEU A 155 4.52 -2.18 -32.06
CA LEU A 155 4.25 -3.43 -32.78
C LEU A 155 5.56 -4.20 -32.92
N ARG A 156 5.49 -5.52 -32.74
CA ARG A 156 6.65 -6.40 -32.81
C ARG A 156 6.50 -7.33 -33.99
N ASP A 157 7.59 -7.51 -34.70
CA ASP A 157 7.71 -8.53 -35.73
C ASP A 157 7.82 -9.93 -35.11
N GLU A 158 7.81 -10.97 -35.95
CA GLU A 158 7.97 -12.37 -35.57
C GLU A 158 9.30 -12.63 -34.83
N THR A 159 10.33 -11.82 -35.12
CA THR A 159 11.64 -11.85 -34.44
C THR A 159 11.59 -11.21 -33.04
N GLY A 160 10.51 -10.50 -32.71
CA GLY A 160 10.33 -9.76 -31.47
C GLY A 160 10.86 -8.33 -31.50
N ASP A 161 11.40 -7.88 -32.65
CA ASP A 161 11.93 -6.54 -32.86
C ASP A 161 10.81 -5.50 -33.04
N PRO A 162 10.96 -4.29 -32.47
CA PRO A 162 9.94 -3.25 -32.54
C PRO A 162 9.94 -2.53 -33.89
N ALA A 163 8.77 -2.40 -34.52
CA ALA A 163 8.57 -1.61 -35.72
C ALA A 163 8.27 -0.15 -35.41
N PHE A 164 9.03 0.75 -36.03
CA PHE A 164 8.89 2.19 -35.85
C PHE A 164 8.35 2.87 -37.10
N ALA A 165 8.79 2.45 -38.28
CA ALA A 165 8.36 3.05 -39.54
C ALA A 165 6.91 2.68 -39.89
N PRO A 166 6.18 3.53 -40.63
CA PRO A 166 4.81 3.20 -41.06
C PRO A 166 4.74 1.92 -41.90
N ILE A 167 5.71 1.73 -42.80
CA ILE A 167 5.77 0.57 -43.71
C ILE A 167 5.95 -0.73 -42.93
N GLU A 168 6.93 -0.76 -42.00
CA GLU A 168 7.16 -1.92 -41.11
C GLU A 168 5.90 -2.30 -40.32
N LYS A 169 5.12 -1.30 -39.89
CA LYS A 169 3.86 -1.54 -39.17
C LYS A 169 2.78 -2.13 -40.07
N GLU A 170 2.68 -1.64 -41.31
CA GLU A 170 1.75 -2.18 -42.30
C GLU A 170 2.06 -3.64 -42.60
N GLU A 171 3.33 -3.98 -42.79
CA GLU A 171 3.80 -5.35 -43.01
C GLU A 171 3.46 -6.27 -41.84
N ILE A 172 3.81 -5.88 -40.59
CA ILE A 172 3.49 -6.67 -39.39
C ILE A 172 1.97 -6.89 -39.24
N ILE A 173 1.16 -5.88 -39.54
CA ILE A 173 -0.30 -6.01 -39.49
C ILE A 173 -0.78 -6.96 -40.58
N ALA A 174 -0.27 -6.84 -41.81
CA ALA A 174 -0.62 -7.72 -42.91
C ALA A 174 -0.26 -9.18 -42.63
N ASP A 175 0.93 -9.44 -42.09
CA ASP A 175 1.39 -10.78 -41.71
C ASP A 175 0.57 -11.36 -40.55
N SER A 176 0.29 -10.55 -39.53
CA SER A 176 -0.59 -10.93 -38.41
C SER A 176 -1.99 -11.31 -38.90
N LEU A 177 -2.58 -10.51 -39.78
CA LEU A 177 -3.88 -10.79 -40.38
C LEU A 177 -3.83 -12.06 -41.23
N ARG A 178 -2.81 -12.23 -42.10
CA ARG A 178 -2.64 -13.43 -42.91
C ARG A 178 -2.68 -14.69 -42.04
N LYS A 179 -1.91 -14.72 -40.94
CA LYS A 179 -1.89 -15.85 -40.00
C LYS A 179 -3.25 -16.13 -39.35
N GLN A 180 -4.02 -15.09 -39.02
CA GLN A 180 -5.36 -15.26 -38.44
C GLN A 180 -6.37 -15.88 -39.41
N PHE A 181 -6.16 -15.72 -40.72
CA PHE A 181 -7.01 -16.28 -41.76
C PHE A 181 -6.51 -17.62 -42.33
N GLU A 182 -5.43 -18.18 -41.78
CA GLU A 182 -5.00 -19.53 -42.13
C GLU A 182 -6.00 -20.57 -41.57
N PRO A 183 -6.39 -21.59 -42.37
CA PRO A 183 -7.33 -22.61 -41.91
C PRO A 183 -6.75 -23.35 -40.70
N ASN A 184 -7.56 -23.51 -39.66
CA ASN A 184 -7.12 -24.23 -38.47
C ASN A 184 -6.86 -25.69 -38.84
N THR A 185 -5.60 -26.12 -38.72
CA THR A 185 -5.19 -27.50 -39.05
C THR A 185 -5.37 -28.44 -37.85
N ASP A 186 -5.91 -27.94 -36.73
CA ASP A 186 -6.20 -28.76 -35.55
C ASP A 186 -7.28 -29.80 -35.88
N PRO A 187 -7.02 -31.12 -35.74
CA PRO A 187 -7.95 -32.19 -36.10
C PRO A 187 -9.17 -32.33 -35.16
N ILE A 188 -9.45 -31.32 -34.34
CA ILE A 188 -10.51 -31.36 -33.31
C ILE A 188 -11.89 -31.12 -33.93
N PHE A 189 -11.98 -30.51 -35.12
CA PHE A 189 -13.25 -30.14 -35.74
C PHE A 189 -13.79 -31.10 -36.81
N ASP A 190 -13.05 -32.16 -37.16
CA ASP A 190 -13.53 -33.21 -38.07
C ASP A 190 -14.37 -34.27 -37.32
N ASN A 191 -15.40 -33.82 -36.60
CA ASN A 191 -16.45 -34.70 -36.06
C ASN A 191 -17.79 -34.36 -36.72
N PRO A 192 -18.40 -35.25 -37.53
CA PRO A 192 -19.64 -34.98 -38.25
C PRO A 192 -20.90 -35.07 -37.36
N ILE A 193 -20.82 -34.77 -36.07
CA ILE A 193 -21.94 -34.93 -35.12
C ILE A 193 -22.32 -33.59 -34.51
N LEU A 194 -22.73 -32.63 -35.33
CA LEU A 194 -23.59 -31.51 -34.88
C LEU A 194 -24.62 -31.16 -35.97
N SER A 195 -25.43 -32.14 -36.36
CA SER A 195 -26.77 -31.87 -36.89
C SER A 195 -27.63 -31.33 -35.73
N GLY A 196 -27.47 -30.05 -35.42
CA GLY A 196 -28.33 -29.34 -34.47
C GLY A 196 -29.77 -29.32 -34.99
N LYS A 197 -30.67 -30.02 -34.31
CA LYS A 197 -32.12 -29.85 -34.49
C LYS A 197 -32.45 -28.39 -34.19
N VAL A 198 -32.80 -27.64 -35.23
CA VAL A 198 -33.50 -26.36 -35.10
C VAL A 198 -34.85 -26.66 -34.46
N LYS A 199 -35.06 -26.19 -33.23
CA LYS A 199 -36.40 -26.14 -32.64
C LYS A 199 -37.03 -24.83 -33.11
N GLU A 200 -38.00 -24.95 -34.01
CA GLU A 200 -38.94 -23.87 -34.30
C GLU A 200 -39.75 -23.56 -33.04
N ALA A 201 -39.84 -22.27 -32.71
CA ALA A 201 -40.70 -21.77 -31.64
C ALA A 201 -42.11 -21.54 -32.23
N VAL A 202 -43.10 -22.12 -31.56
CA VAL A 202 -44.52 -21.71 -31.63
C VAL A 202 -44.79 -20.82 -30.42
#